data_AF-A0A844ZDC9-F1
#
_entry.id   AF-A0A844ZDC9-F1
#
_cell.length_a   1.000
_cell.length_b   1.000
_cell.length_c   1.000
_cell.angle_alpha   90.00
_cell.angle_beta   90.00
_cell.angle_gamma   90.00
#
_symmetry.space_group_name_H-M   'P 1'
#
loop_
_entity.id
_entity.type
_entity.pdbx_description
1 polymer ?
#
loop_
_entity_poly.entity_id
_entity_poly.type
_entity_poly.pdbx_seq_one_letter_code
_entity_poly.pdbx_strand_id
1 'polypeptide(L)'
;MNKFNRLVLPLAVIGCAVIATPITAETLEELDALAEITQDEAAGIKLAQEQAGRGEFLEAIGTLERVLANHPKSQSARLLHAVYLCRIDDQAGGAAEVAKLKRKHFPEETWQQATTICTLSGEDN
;
A
#
# COMPACT_ATOMS: atom_id res chain seq x y z
N MET A 1 48.40 -9.49 45.86
CA MET A 1 47.73 -8.69 46.92
C MET A 1 46.80 -7.70 46.24
N ASN A 2 45.48 -7.82 46.50
CA ASN A 2 44.43 -6.79 46.65
C ASN A 2 44.31 -5.64 45.62
N LYS A 3 43.15 -5.18 45.14
CA LYS A 3 41.70 -5.51 45.23
C LYS A 3 41.06 -4.71 44.07
N PHE A 4 40.28 -5.35 43.19
CA PHE A 4 39.52 -4.67 42.14
C PHE A 4 38.35 -3.90 42.76
N ASN A 5 38.38 -2.57 42.67
CA ASN A 5 37.31 -1.71 43.17
C ASN A 5 36.19 -1.62 42.13
N ARG A 6 35.01 -2.12 42.52
CA ARG A 6 33.78 -2.10 41.74
C ARG A 6 33.17 -0.70 41.77
N LEU A 7 32.96 -0.08 40.62
CA LEU A 7 31.98 1.00 40.48
C LEU A 7 30.95 0.58 39.44
N VAL A 8 29.85 0.00 39.93
CA VAL A 8 28.68 -0.36 39.15
C VAL A 8 27.82 0.91 39.06
N LEU A 9 27.74 1.52 37.88
CA LEU A 9 26.72 2.54 37.59
C LEU A 9 25.38 1.81 37.37
N PRO A 10 24.28 2.22 38.03
CA PRO A 10 22.96 1.65 37.78
C PRO A 10 22.43 2.15 36.43
N LEU A 11 22.25 1.20 35.51
CA LEU A 11 21.55 1.36 34.25
C LEU A 11 20.05 1.60 34.55
N ALA A 12 19.61 2.85 34.56
CA ALA A 12 18.18 3.18 34.65
C ALA A 12 17.50 2.83 33.32
N VAL A 13 16.98 1.61 33.23
CA VAL A 13 16.10 1.18 32.13
C VAL A 13 14.75 1.88 32.33
N ILE A 14 14.56 3.01 31.64
CA ILE A 14 13.25 3.64 31.50
C ILE A 14 12.44 2.73 30.58
N GLY A 15 11.61 1.88 31.19
CA GLY A 15 10.68 1.01 30.49
C GLY A 15 9.67 1.83 29.71
N CYS A 16 9.75 1.76 28.38
CA CYS A 16 8.65 2.17 27.51
C CYS A 16 7.45 1.26 27.79
N ALA A 17 6.47 1.77 28.54
CA ALA A 17 5.14 1.18 28.60
C ALA A 17 4.46 1.41 27.24
N VAL A 18 4.63 0.46 26.32
CA VAL A 18 3.88 0.45 25.06
C VAL A 18 2.43 0.09 25.41
N ILE A 19 1.55 1.08 25.36
CA ILE A 19 0.11 0.88 25.49
C ILE A 19 -0.33 0.22 24.18
N ALA A 20 -0.42 -1.12 24.18
CA ALA A 20 -0.89 -1.87 23.03
C ALA A 20 -2.39 -1.64 22.84
N THR A 21 -2.77 -0.81 21.88
CA THR A 21 -4.16 -0.78 21.40
C THR A 21 -4.46 -2.08 20.67
N PRO A 22 -5.59 -2.75 20.97
CA PRO A 22 -5.96 -3.97 20.25
C PRO A 22 -6.24 -3.62 18.79
N ILE A 23 -5.56 -4.29 17.86
CA ILE A 23 -5.91 -4.29 16.44
C ILE A 23 -7.09 -5.26 16.30
N THR A 24 -8.28 -4.74 15.99
CA THR A 24 -9.44 -5.58 15.67
C THR A 24 -9.38 -5.97 14.20
N ALA A 25 -9.53 -7.26 13.91
CA ALA A 25 -9.72 -7.74 12.54
C ALA A 25 -11.06 -7.23 11.98
N GLU A 26 -11.14 -7.09 10.66
CA GLU A 26 -12.40 -6.83 9.96
C GLU A 26 -13.44 -7.92 10.30
N THR A 27 -14.68 -7.49 10.51
CA THR A 27 -15.81 -8.38 10.71
C THR A 27 -16.22 -9.04 9.41
N LEU A 28 -16.91 -10.19 9.49
CA LEU A 28 -17.44 -10.85 8.30
C LEU A 28 -18.39 -9.94 7.50
N GLU A 29 -19.17 -9.11 8.19
CA GLU A 29 -20.12 -8.20 7.55
C GLU A 29 -19.42 -7.07 6.78
N GLU A 30 -18.30 -6.56 7.30
CA GLU A 30 -17.45 -5.61 6.56
C GLU A 30 -16.81 -6.25 5.32
N LEU A 31 -16.35 -7.50 5.44
CA LEU A 31 -15.78 -8.24 4.31
C LEU A 31 -16.82 -8.53 3.22
N ASP A 32 -18.07 -8.84 3.61
CA ASP A 32 -19.18 -9.04 2.68
C ASP A 32 -19.55 -7.73 1.97
N ALA A 33 -19.62 -6.62 2.71
CA ALA A 33 -19.85 -5.29 2.11
C ALA A 33 -18.73 -4.92 1.13
N LEU A 34 -17.47 -5.19 1.47
CA LEU A 34 -16.34 -4.96 0.56
C LEU A 34 -16.44 -5.85 -0.69
N ALA A 35 -16.84 -7.11 -0.54
CA ALA A 35 -17.04 -8.02 -1.65
C ALA A 35 -18.15 -7.55 -2.60
N GLU A 36 -19.24 -6.99 -2.05
CA GLU A 36 -20.33 -6.40 -2.84
C GLU A 36 -19.89 -5.13 -3.56
N ILE A 37 -19.23 -4.19 -2.88
CA ILE A 37 -18.77 -2.93 -3.48
C ILE A 37 -17.81 -3.20 -4.64
N THR A 38 -16.89 -4.17 -4.50
CA THR A 38 -15.88 -4.49 -5.52
C THR A 38 -16.43 -5.28 -6.71
N GLN A 39 -17.73 -5.65 -6.71
CA GLN A 39 -18.40 -6.13 -7.92
C GLN A 39 -18.59 -5.00 -8.95
N ASP A 40 -18.72 -3.75 -8.50
CA ASP A 40 -18.76 -2.58 -9.37
C ASP A 40 -17.35 -1.97 -9.50
N GLU A 41 -16.84 -1.91 -10.72
CA GLU A 41 -15.46 -1.45 -10.99
C GLU A 41 -15.24 -0.02 -10.49
N ALA A 42 -16.17 0.89 -10.78
CA ALA A 42 -16.02 2.31 -10.46
C ALA A 42 -16.16 2.56 -8.96
N ALA A 43 -17.11 1.89 -8.29
CA ALA A 43 -17.30 1.99 -6.84
C ALA A 43 -16.09 1.44 -6.09
N GLY A 44 -15.56 0.28 -6.50
CA GLY A 44 -14.37 -0.30 -5.90
C GLY A 44 -13.12 0.58 -6.08
N ILE A 45 -12.90 1.14 -7.28
CA ILE A 45 -11.81 2.10 -7.51
C ILE A 45 -11.96 3.34 -6.62
N LYS A 46 -13.17 3.88 -6.53
CA LYS A 46 -13.44 5.06 -5.70
C LYS A 46 -13.16 4.78 -4.22
N LEU A 47 -13.59 3.62 -3.71
CA LEU A 47 -13.32 3.21 -2.33
C LEU A 47 -11.80 3.12 -2.06
N ALA A 48 -11.04 2.51 -2.98
CA ALA A 48 -9.59 2.44 -2.86
C ALA A 48 -8.92 3.83 -2.84
N GLN A 49 -9.41 4.76 -3.66
CA GLN A 49 -8.93 6.14 -3.63
C GLN A 49 -9.27 6.86 -2.31
N GLU A 50 -10.45 6.61 -1.75
CA GLU A 50 -10.85 7.14 -0.44
C GLU A 50 -9.97 6.57 0.69
N GLN A 51 -9.68 5.27 0.68
CA GLN A 51 -8.74 4.62 1.61
C GLN A 51 -7.33 5.23 1.50
N ALA A 52 -6.78 5.30 0.29
CA ALA A 52 -5.48 5.92 0.05
C ALA A 52 -5.46 7.41 0.47
N GLY A 53 -6.56 8.13 0.30
CA GLY A 53 -6.74 9.52 0.77
C GLY A 53 -6.65 9.67 2.29
N ARG A 54 -6.92 8.60 3.05
CA ARG A 54 -6.72 8.51 4.51
C ARG A 54 -5.34 7.97 4.90
N GLY A 55 -4.50 7.61 3.93
CA GLY A 55 -3.20 6.96 4.16
C GLY A 55 -3.27 5.44 4.35
N GLU A 56 -4.45 4.83 4.16
CA GLU A 56 -4.72 3.40 4.28
C GLU A 56 -4.32 2.68 2.99
N PHE A 57 -3.02 2.72 2.64
CA PHE A 57 -2.54 2.20 1.35
C PHE A 57 -2.64 0.68 1.24
N LEU A 58 -2.50 -0.06 2.35
CA LEU A 58 -2.63 -1.52 2.33
C LEU A 58 -4.07 -1.95 2.08
N GLU A 59 -5.02 -1.27 2.70
CA GLU A 59 -6.46 -1.45 2.49
C GLU A 59 -6.83 -1.07 1.05
N ALA A 60 -6.32 0.05 0.55
CA ALA A 60 -6.54 0.48 -0.84
C ALA A 60 -6.01 -0.54 -1.85
N ILE A 61 -4.83 -1.11 -1.61
CA ILE A 61 -4.25 -2.18 -2.43
C ILE A 61 -5.16 -3.41 -2.42
N GLY A 62 -5.56 -3.90 -1.24
CA GLY A 62 -6.45 -5.06 -1.13
C GLY A 62 -7.81 -4.84 -1.82
N THR A 63 -8.37 -3.64 -1.74
CA THR A 63 -9.57 -3.26 -2.49
C THR A 63 -9.34 -3.33 -4.00
N LEU A 64 -8.23 -2.79 -4.51
CA LEU A 64 -7.90 -2.84 -5.94
C LEU A 64 -7.61 -4.24 -6.44
N GLU A 65 -6.99 -5.10 -5.64
CA GLU A 65 -6.79 -6.51 -5.97
C GLU A 65 -8.11 -7.24 -6.15
N ARG A 66 -9.10 -6.98 -5.28
CA ARG A 66 -10.46 -7.51 -5.44
C ARG A 66 -11.15 -6.98 -6.70
N VAL A 67 -11.03 -5.67 -6.97
CA VAL A 67 -11.53 -5.09 -8.23
C VAL A 67 -10.88 -5.76 -9.43
N LEU A 68 -9.57 -5.98 -9.42
CA LEU A 68 -8.84 -6.62 -10.51
C LEU A 68 -9.15 -8.12 -10.65
N ALA A 69 -9.55 -8.80 -9.57
CA ALA A 69 -10.05 -10.16 -9.63
C ALA A 69 -11.38 -10.24 -10.39
N ASN A 70 -12.29 -9.28 -10.17
CA ASN A 70 -13.60 -9.20 -10.85
C ASN A 70 -13.51 -8.55 -12.25
N HIS A 71 -12.61 -7.58 -12.41
CA HIS A 71 -12.45 -6.71 -13.58
C HIS A 71 -10.99 -6.70 -14.08
N PRO A 72 -10.45 -7.83 -14.55
CA PRO A 72 -9.01 -8.00 -14.82
C PRO A 72 -8.44 -7.09 -15.91
N LYS A 73 -9.31 -6.48 -16.72
CA LYS A 73 -8.95 -5.55 -17.80
C LYS A 73 -8.97 -4.08 -17.39
N SER A 74 -9.38 -3.76 -16.15
CA SER A 74 -9.43 -2.40 -15.65
C SER A 74 -8.03 -1.76 -15.69
N GLN A 75 -7.82 -0.85 -16.64
CA GLN A 75 -6.57 -0.11 -16.77
C GLN A 75 -6.42 0.89 -15.62
N SER A 76 -7.51 1.52 -15.22
CA SER A 76 -7.53 2.49 -14.12
C SER A 76 -7.23 1.83 -12.76
N ALA A 77 -7.87 0.70 -12.44
CA ALA A 77 -7.57 0.00 -11.19
C ALA A 77 -6.12 -0.47 -11.16
N ARG A 78 -5.61 -1.01 -12.27
CA ARG A 78 -4.22 -1.48 -12.36
C ARG A 78 -3.20 -0.36 -12.23
N LEU A 79 -3.46 0.82 -12.82
CA LEU A 79 -2.58 1.98 -12.66
C LEU A 79 -2.53 2.46 -11.21
N LEU A 80 -3.68 2.57 -10.54
CA LEU A 80 -3.73 2.95 -9.12
C LEU A 80 -3.04 1.90 -8.24
N HIS A 81 -3.23 0.62 -8.54
CA HIS A 81 -2.59 -0.48 -7.80
C HIS A 81 -1.07 -0.36 -7.89
N ALA A 82 -0.53 -0.12 -9.09
CA ALA A 82 0.89 0.13 -9.27
C ALA A 82 1.38 1.32 -8.44
N VAL A 83 0.66 2.45 -8.50
CA VAL A 83 1.02 3.67 -7.75
C VAL A 83 1.02 3.42 -6.24
N TYR A 84 0.03 2.70 -5.72
CA TYR A 84 -0.07 2.45 -4.29
C TYR A 84 0.98 1.44 -3.79
N LEU A 85 1.35 0.44 -4.60
CA LEU A 85 2.49 -0.42 -4.31
C LEU A 85 3.78 0.39 -4.16
N CYS A 86 4.04 1.30 -5.10
CA CYS A 86 5.21 2.17 -5.02
C CYS A 86 5.21 3.11 -3.81
N ARG A 87 4.02 3.51 -3.32
CA ARG A 87 3.89 4.36 -2.13
C ARG A 87 4.25 3.65 -0.83
N ILE A 88 4.17 2.32 -0.81
CA ILE A 88 4.56 1.48 0.33
C ILE A 88 5.95 0.83 0.11
N ASP A 89 6.77 1.43 -0.75
CA ASP A 89 8.11 0.96 -1.13
C ASP A 89 8.17 -0.39 -1.87
N ASP A 90 7.04 -0.92 -2.36
CA ASP A 90 7.03 -2.07 -3.28
C ASP A 90 7.21 -1.63 -4.74
N GLN A 91 8.42 -1.16 -5.05
CA GLN A 91 8.77 -0.70 -6.40
C GLN A 91 8.73 -1.85 -7.42
N ALA A 92 9.08 -3.08 -7.01
CA ALA A 92 9.08 -4.23 -7.89
C ALA A 92 7.65 -4.65 -8.28
N GLY A 93 6.74 -4.70 -7.31
CA GLY A 93 5.32 -4.93 -7.55
C GLY A 93 4.70 -3.84 -8.43
N GLY A 94 4.99 -2.57 -8.11
CA GLY A 94 4.56 -1.43 -8.91
C GLY A 94 5.02 -1.50 -10.37
N ALA A 95 6.30 -1.79 -10.60
CA ALA A 95 6.86 -1.98 -11.95
C ALA A 95 6.16 -3.12 -12.71
N ALA A 96 5.92 -4.25 -12.05
CA ALA A 96 5.24 -5.40 -12.64
C ALA A 96 3.81 -5.06 -13.10
N GLU A 97 3.11 -4.20 -12.37
CA GLU A 97 1.77 -3.73 -12.76
C GLU A 97 1.81 -2.71 -13.91
N VAL A 98 2.76 -1.77 -13.89
CA VAL A 98 2.96 -0.83 -15.01
C VAL A 98 3.31 -1.55 -16.31
N ALA A 99 4.12 -2.62 -16.26
CA ALA A 99 4.49 -3.40 -17.43
C ALA A 99 3.29 -4.04 -18.16
N LYS A 100 2.14 -4.18 -17.47
CA LYS A 100 0.89 -4.72 -18.04
C LYS A 100 0.01 -3.62 -18.68
N LEU A 101 0.38 -2.35 -18.51
CA LEU A 101 -0.37 -1.20 -19.02
C LEU A 101 0.17 -0.73 -20.37
N LYS A 102 -0.66 -0.02 -21.13
CA LYS A 102 -0.21 0.67 -22.35
C LYS A 102 -0.41 2.17 -22.18
N ARG A 103 0.69 2.94 -22.20
CA ARG A 103 0.70 4.40 -22.03
C ARG A 103 -0.38 5.14 -22.84
N LYS A 104 -0.63 4.74 -24.08
CA LYS A 104 -1.63 5.35 -24.97
C LYS A 104 -3.08 5.34 -24.45
N HIS A 105 -3.38 4.56 -23.41
CA HIS A 105 -4.71 4.52 -22.78
C HIS A 105 -4.89 5.56 -21.67
N PHE A 106 -3.85 6.33 -21.36
CA PHE A 106 -3.87 7.32 -20.29
C PHE A 106 -3.54 8.71 -20.82
N PRO A 107 -4.13 9.77 -20.25
CA PRO A 107 -3.62 11.12 -20.43
C PRO A 107 -2.15 11.19 -20.02
N GLU A 108 -1.37 11.96 -20.76
CA GLU A 108 0.08 12.08 -20.54
C GLU A 108 0.42 12.50 -19.10
N GLU A 109 -0.34 13.46 -18.56
CA GLU A 109 -0.21 13.92 -17.17
C GLU A 109 -0.40 12.79 -16.15
N THR A 110 -1.45 11.97 -16.33
CA THR A 110 -1.74 10.84 -15.45
C THR A 110 -0.64 9.79 -15.50
N TRP A 111 -0.14 9.49 -16.70
CA TRP A 111 0.97 8.55 -16.88
C TRP A 111 2.25 9.04 -16.21
N GLN A 112 2.63 10.30 -16.46
CA GLN A 112 3.83 10.90 -15.87
C GLN A 112 3.76 10.96 -14.34
N GLN A 113 2.60 11.31 -13.79
CA GLN A 113 2.40 11.33 -12.35
C GLN A 113 2.62 9.94 -11.75
N ALA A 114 2.05 8.90 -12.36
CA ALA A 114 2.21 7.53 -11.89
C ALA A 114 3.67 7.03 -11.98
N THR A 115 4.35 7.26 -13.10
CA THR A 115 5.74 6.81 -13.27
C THR A 115 6.73 7.59 -12.42
N THR A 116 6.44 8.86 -12.10
CA THR A 116 7.24 9.66 -11.16
C THR A 116 7.15 9.09 -9.75
N ILE A 117 5.95 8.71 -9.28
CA ILE A 117 5.77 8.11 -7.95
C ILE A 117 6.52 6.78 -7.84
N CYS A 118 6.49 5.97 -8.89
CA CYS A 118 7.17 4.69 -8.93
C CYS A 118 8.66 4.77 -9.26
N THR A 119 9.24 5.97 -9.40
CA THR A 119 10.64 6.17 -9.85
C THR A 119 11.01 5.31 -11.07
N LEU A 120 10.04 5.01 -11.94
CA LEU A 120 10.23 4.23 -13.16
C LEU A 120 10.82 5.13 -14.23
N SER A 121 11.95 5.73 -13.92
CA SER A 121 12.74 6.55 -14.82
C SER A 121 13.92 5.72 -15.31
N GLY A 122 13.70 4.89 -16.33
CA GLY A 122 14.74 4.48 -17.27
C GLY A 122 15.17 3.01 -17.29
N GLU A 123 14.28 2.09 -17.66
CA GLU A 123 14.68 0.80 -18.26
C GLU A 123 13.85 0.50 -19.51
N ASP A 124 13.94 1.40 -20.49
CA ASP A 124 13.74 1.05 -21.90
C ASP A 124 15.14 0.80 -22.50
N ASN A 125 15.62 -0.45 -22.44
CA ASN A 125 16.64 -1.00 -23.35
C ASN A 125 16.11 -2.28 -23.96
#